data_AF-A0A851NB82-F1
#
_entry.id   AF-A0A851NB82-F1
#
_cell.length_a   1.000
_cell.length_b   1.000
_cell.length_c   1.000
_cell.angle_alpha   90.00
_cell.angle_beta   90.00
_cell.angle_gamma   90.00
#
_symmetry.space_group_name_H-M   'P 1'
#
loop_
_entity.id
_entity.type
_entity.pdbx_description
1 polymer ?
#
loop_
_entity_poly.entity_id
_entity_poly.type
_entity_poly.pdbx_seq_one_letter_code
_entity_poly.pdbx_strand_id
1 'polypeptide(L)'
;MVTWKVKSSTSCFLAYRNDRNETQKLNCSERMTWKYSPDSNPSLRIYPVNLNDEGNYTCEIVSSEGNYFFYFSLTVIVPPVLTLTSDKNGAAVCQAAAGKPAAQISWIPASNHSIEEEVHHLNGTVTRASYIGWVNSTHPTVTCLVTHPAMNQTLSLDLSYDPPWLHYLLIGLPTGVAVISGAGVMLCLIFRCRGKSFDK
;
A
#
# COMPACT_ATOMS: atom_id res chain seq x y z
N MET A 1 31.00 3.78 -14.48
CA MET A 1 29.88 2.89 -14.84
C MET A 1 28.94 2.83 -13.65
N VAL A 2 27.63 2.86 -13.87
CA VAL A 2 26.64 2.67 -12.81
C VAL A 2 25.78 1.48 -13.15
N THR A 3 25.50 0.60 -12.19
CA THR A 3 24.69 -0.61 -12.39
C THR A 3 23.72 -0.79 -11.23
N TRP A 4 22.46 -1.03 -11.55
CA TRP A 4 21.43 -1.48 -10.64
C TRP A 4 21.16 -2.96 -10.87
N LYS A 5 21.15 -3.73 -9.78
CA LYS A 5 20.84 -5.16 -9.73
C LYS A 5 19.62 -5.33 -8.84
N VAL A 6 18.54 -5.82 -9.42
CA VAL A 6 17.30 -6.13 -8.70
C VAL A 6 17.20 -7.63 -8.54
N LYS A 7 17.22 -8.11 -7.29
CA LYS A 7 17.03 -9.53 -7.00
C LYS A 7 15.54 -9.88 -7.12
N SER A 8 15.13 -10.26 -8.33
CA SER A 8 13.83 -10.85 -8.65
C SER A 8 14.01 -12.30 -9.16
N SER A 9 12.91 -12.99 -9.48
CA SER A 9 12.91 -14.35 -10.04
C SER A 9 13.77 -14.49 -11.31
N THR A 10 13.78 -13.47 -12.16
CA THR A 10 14.74 -13.30 -13.26
C THR A 10 15.52 -12.02 -12.98
N SER A 11 16.67 -12.13 -12.30
CA SER A 11 17.51 -11.01 -11.88
C SER A 11 17.55 -9.89 -12.93
N CYS A 12 17.03 -8.71 -12.57
CA CYS A 12 16.91 -7.55 -13.45
C CYS A 12 18.15 -6.66 -13.32
N PHE A 13 18.67 -6.19 -14.46
CA PHE A 13 19.87 -5.37 -14.54
C PHE A 13 19.62 -4.09 -15.35
N LEU A 14 20.00 -2.95 -14.79
CA LEU A 14 20.01 -1.65 -15.46
C LEU A 14 21.42 -1.05 -15.34
N ALA A 15 22.05 -0.68 -16.45
CA ALA A 15 23.43 -0.19 -16.45
C ALA A 15 23.64 1.03 -17.34
N TYR A 16 24.60 1.88 -16.96
CA TYR A 16 25.06 3.05 -17.71
C TYR A 16 26.56 2.99 -17.81
N ARG A 17 27.04 3.15 -19.02
CA ARG A 17 28.45 3.36 -19.30
C ARG A 17 28.68 4.78 -19.82
N ASN A 18 29.47 5.54 -19.09
CA ASN A 18 29.72 6.96 -19.37
C ASN A 18 30.64 7.17 -20.58
N ASP A 19 31.61 6.27 -20.79
CA ASP A 19 32.58 6.31 -21.90
C ASP A 19 31.91 6.24 -23.28
N ARG A 20 30.85 5.43 -23.42
CA ARG A 20 30.09 5.29 -24.66
C ARG A 20 28.74 5.99 -24.65
N ASN A 21 28.38 6.62 -23.53
CA ASN A 21 27.05 7.17 -23.28
C ASN A 21 25.92 6.15 -23.60
N GLU A 22 26.12 4.91 -23.14
CA GLU A 22 25.22 3.78 -23.45
C GLU A 22 24.45 3.34 -22.20
N THR A 23 23.17 3.03 -22.39
CA THR A 23 22.30 2.46 -21.37
C THR A 23 21.91 1.02 -21.74
N GLN A 24 21.98 0.10 -20.79
CA GLN A 24 21.54 -1.28 -20.97
C GLN A 24 20.43 -1.61 -19.97
N LYS A 25 19.40 -2.31 -20.44
CA LYS A 25 18.30 -2.85 -19.64
C LYS A 25 18.09 -4.31 -20.00
N LEU A 26 18.17 -5.19 -19.00
CA LEU A 26 18.03 -6.63 -19.18
C LEU A 26 17.05 -7.21 -18.16
N ASN A 27 16.04 -7.95 -18.65
CA ASN A 27 15.05 -8.67 -17.82
C ASN A 27 14.28 -7.79 -16.81
N CYS A 28 14.22 -6.47 -17.04
CA CYS A 28 13.52 -5.52 -16.19
C CYS A 28 12.16 -5.15 -16.76
N SER A 29 11.18 -4.86 -15.89
CA SER A 29 9.87 -4.37 -16.30
C SER A 29 9.97 -3.00 -17.01
N GLU A 30 9.07 -2.71 -17.97
CA GLU A 30 8.92 -1.38 -18.58
C GLU A 30 8.59 -0.26 -17.58
N ARG A 31 8.01 -0.61 -16.43
CA ARG A 31 7.74 0.31 -15.31
C ARG A 31 9.00 0.81 -14.62
N MET A 32 10.10 0.07 -14.74
CA MET A 32 11.39 0.45 -14.18
C MET A 32 12.11 1.32 -15.19
N THR A 33 12.12 2.62 -14.89
CA THR A 33 12.80 3.62 -15.68
C THR A 33 13.95 4.19 -14.88
N TRP A 34 14.88 4.78 -15.60
CA TRP A 34 15.86 5.64 -14.97
C TRP A 34 16.00 6.92 -15.77
N LYS A 35 16.47 7.95 -15.10
CA LYS A 35 17.05 9.11 -15.79
C LYS A 35 18.48 9.21 -15.29
N TYR A 36 19.42 8.77 -16.12
CA TYR A 36 20.81 9.18 -15.99
C TYR A 36 21.02 10.40 -16.90
N SER A 37 21.24 11.56 -16.29
CA SER A 37 21.89 12.72 -16.92
C SER A 37 23.24 12.90 -16.22
N PRO A 38 24.32 13.30 -16.91
CA PRO A 38 25.60 13.68 -16.29
C PRO A 38 25.44 14.67 -15.12
N ASP A 39 24.41 15.52 -15.18
CA ASP A 39 24.08 16.51 -14.14
C ASP A 39 23.16 15.97 -13.02
N SER A 40 22.78 14.69 -13.06
CA SER A 40 21.79 14.11 -12.15
C SER A 40 22.28 12.83 -11.48
N ASN A 41 21.86 12.62 -10.24
CA ASN A 41 22.20 11.40 -9.51
C ASN A 41 21.60 10.16 -10.21
N PRO A 42 22.36 9.08 -10.39
CA PRO A 42 21.85 7.83 -10.96
C PRO A 42 20.75 7.27 -10.07
N SER A 43 19.49 7.45 -10.48
CA SER A 43 18.33 7.13 -9.66
C SER A 43 17.43 6.13 -10.37
N LEU A 44 17.12 5.02 -9.70
CA LEU A 44 16.13 4.05 -10.16
C LEU A 44 14.73 4.55 -9.83
N ARG A 45 13.83 4.52 -10.82
CA ARG A 45 12.43 4.88 -10.67
C ARG A 45 11.54 3.69 -11.03
N ILE A 46 10.57 3.39 -10.18
CA ILE A 46 9.60 2.34 -10.42
C ILE A 46 8.22 2.98 -10.39
N TYR A 47 7.51 2.92 -11.52
CA TYR A 47 6.15 3.44 -11.61
C TYR A 47 5.33 2.71 -12.68
N PRO A 48 4.11 2.24 -12.34
CA PRO A 48 3.54 2.17 -10.99
C PRO A 48 4.18 1.04 -10.16
N VAL A 49 4.20 1.20 -8.82
CA VAL A 49 4.71 0.18 -7.89
C VAL A 49 3.70 -0.94 -7.70
N ASN A 50 4.17 -2.19 -7.63
CA ASN A 50 3.36 -3.35 -7.28
C ASN A 50 4.01 -4.20 -6.17
N LEU A 51 3.24 -5.13 -5.60
CA LEU A 51 3.72 -6.03 -4.53
C LEU A 51 4.91 -6.89 -4.93
N ASN A 52 5.06 -7.23 -6.21
CA ASN A 52 6.16 -8.06 -6.71
C ASN A 52 7.47 -7.29 -6.87
N ASP A 53 7.45 -5.95 -6.73
CA ASP A 53 8.66 -5.13 -6.72
C ASP A 53 9.35 -5.18 -5.34
N GLU A 54 8.72 -5.76 -4.31
CA GLU A 54 9.31 -5.94 -2.97
C GLU A 54 10.59 -6.79 -3.03
N GLY A 55 11.63 -6.33 -2.33
CA GLY A 55 12.89 -7.07 -2.28
C GLY A 55 14.13 -6.19 -2.17
N ASN A 56 15.28 -6.78 -2.51
CA ASN A 56 16.58 -6.17 -2.35
C ASN A 56 17.11 -5.60 -3.68
N TYR A 57 17.54 -4.35 -3.62
CA TYR A 57 18.07 -3.58 -4.73
C TYR A 57 19.53 -3.21 -4.40
N THR A 58 20.44 -3.54 -5.31
CA THR A 58 21.83 -3.15 -5.19
C THR A 58 22.20 -2.17 -6.29
N CYS A 59 22.96 -1.16 -5.92
CA CYS A 59 23.49 -0.18 -6.83
C CYS A 59 25.01 -0.18 -6.70
N GLU A 60 25.68 -0.33 -7.83
CA GLU A 60 27.12 -0.44 -7.96
C GLU A 60 27.62 0.71 -8.82
N ILE A 61 28.55 1.49 -8.29
CA ILE A 61 29.22 2.58 -9.00
C ILE A 61 30.69 2.22 -9.12
N VAL A 62 31.15 2.04 -10.36
CA VAL A 62 32.55 1.75 -10.69
C VAL A 62 33.17 3.01 -11.29
N SER A 63 34.24 3.49 -10.68
CA SER A 63 35.00 4.69 -11.09
C SER A 63 36.50 4.45 -10.98
N SER A 64 37.31 5.38 -11.48
CA SER A 64 38.78 5.33 -11.29
C SER A 64 39.20 5.41 -9.84
N GLU A 65 38.36 5.99 -8.96
CA GLU A 65 38.61 6.12 -7.52
C GLU A 65 38.28 4.83 -6.75
N GLY A 66 37.52 3.91 -7.36
CA GLY A 66 37.12 2.66 -6.74
C GLY A 66 35.68 2.25 -7.06
N ASN A 67 35.27 1.17 -6.40
CA ASN A 67 33.96 0.54 -6.54
C ASN A 67 33.12 0.79 -5.28
N TYR A 68 31.93 1.32 -5.45
CA TYR A 68 31.00 1.65 -4.37
C TYR A 68 29.72 0.84 -4.51
N PHE A 69 29.27 0.22 -3.42
CA PHE A 69 28.05 -0.59 -3.36
C PHE A 69 27.04 0.02 -2.39
N PHE A 70 25.80 0.17 -2.84
CA PHE A 70 24.67 0.63 -2.03
C PHE A 70 23.58 -0.44 -2.05
N TYR A 71 23.02 -0.74 -0.88
CA TYR A 71 21.99 -1.75 -0.70
C TYR A 71 20.71 -1.11 -0.20
N PHE A 72 19.60 -1.44 -0.81
CA PHE A 72 18.26 -0.94 -0.46
C PHE A 72 17.31 -2.11 -0.30
N SER A 73 16.46 -2.06 0.73
CA SER A 73 15.34 -2.97 0.93
C SER A 73 14.05 -2.20 0.63
N LEU A 74 13.31 -2.65 -0.37
CA LEU A 74 12.01 -2.07 -0.73
C LEU A 74 10.90 -2.90 -0.10
N THR A 75 10.06 -2.26 0.72
CA THR A 75 8.80 -2.83 1.23
C THR A 75 7.62 -2.06 0.65
N VAL A 76 6.59 -2.78 0.21
CA VAL A 76 5.36 -2.18 -0.34
C VAL A 76 4.29 -2.11 0.75
N ILE A 77 3.63 -0.96 0.84
CA ILE A 77 2.50 -0.69 1.74
C ILE A 77 1.22 -0.63 0.91
N VAL A 78 0.18 -1.34 1.33
CA VAL A 78 -1.14 -1.36 0.67
C VAL A 78 -2.19 -0.84 1.65
N PRO A 79 -2.87 0.28 1.35
CA PRO A 79 -3.94 0.77 2.21
C PRO A 79 -5.13 -0.21 2.22
N PRO A 80 -5.67 -0.58 3.39
CA PRO A 80 -6.81 -1.47 3.48
C PRO A 80 -8.10 -0.79 3.02
N VAL A 81 -9.05 -1.60 2.53
CA VAL A 81 -10.44 -1.15 2.31
C VAL A 81 -11.22 -1.34 3.60
N LEU A 82 -11.79 -0.26 4.12
CA LEU A 82 -12.51 -0.30 5.39
C LEU A 82 -14.02 -0.47 5.19
N THR A 83 -14.64 -1.30 6.03
CA THR A 83 -16.08 -1.47 6.10
C THR A 83 -16.52 -1.59 7.55
N LEU A 84 -17.57 -0.87 7.94
CA LEU A 84 -18.24 -0.99 9.24
C LEU A 84 -19.70 -1.33 9.00
N THR A 85 -20.14 -2.48 9.46
CA THR A 85 -21.51 -2.99 9.29
C THR A 85 -22.05 -3.54 10.60
N SER A 86 -23.36 -3.79 10.66
CA SER A 86 -23.99 -4.49 11.77
C SER A 86 -24.88 -5.62 11.27
N ASP A 87 -24.92 -6.70 12.03
CA ASP A 87 -25.86 -7.81 11.83
C ASP A 87 -27.16 -7.60 12.61
N LYS A 88 -28.23 -8.27 12.18
CA LYS A 88 -29.56 -8.30 12.82
C LYS A 88 -29.51 -8.78 14.27
N ASN A 89 -28.49 -9.57 14.62
CA ASN A 89 -28.24 -10.03 15.97
C ASN A 89 -27.59 -8.95 16.86
N GLY A 90 -27.44 -7.71 16.38
CA GLY A 90 -26.88 -6.59 17.12
C GLY A 90 -25.36 -6.69 17.31
N ALA A 91 -24.66 -7.42 16.44
CA ALA A 91 -23.19 -7.44 16.41
C ALA A 91 -22.69 -6.43 15.37
N ALA A 92 -21.75 -5.57 15.74
CA ALA A 92 -21.06 -4.70 14.80
C ALA A 92 -19.75 -5.34 14.34
N VAL A 93 -19.42 -5.16 13.06
CA VAL A 93 -18.24 -5.71 12.41
C VAL A 93 -17.47 -4.61 11.74
N CYS A 94 -16.23 -4.42 12.14
CA CYS A 94 -15.29 -3.53 11.47
C CYS A 94 -14.23 -4.36 10.78
N GLN A 95 -14.08 -4.18 9.47
CA GLN A 95 -13.14 -4.94 8.66
C GLN A 95 -12.21 -3.99 7.91
N ALA A 96 -10.91 -4.29 7.98
CA ALA A 96 -9.85 -3.70 7.20
C ALA A 96 -9.31 -4.76 6.23
N ALA A 97 -9.79 -4.73 4.98
CA ALA A 97 -9.53 -5.76 3.99
C ALA A 97 -8.25 -5.49 3.17
N ALA A 98 -7.47 -6.55 2.94
CA ALA A 98 -6.31 -6.58 2.05
C ALA A 98 -5.26 -5.46 2.28
N GLY A 99 -5.03 -5.10 3.54
CA GLY A 99 -3.98 -4.14 3.93
C GLY A 99 -2.60 -4.78 3.98
N LYS A 100 -1.53 -4.00 3.77
CA LYS A 100 -0.15 -4.43 4.02
C LYS A 100 0.63 -3.27 4.67
N PRO A 101 1.09 -3.40 5.93
CA PRO A 101 0.89 -4.53 6.84
C PRO A 101 -0.57 -4.65 7.33
N ALA A 102 -0.86 -5.63 8.19
CA ALA A 102 -2.17 -5.74 8.83
C ALA A 102 -2.52 -4.45 9.58
N ALA A 103 -3.74 -3.96 9.40
CA ALA A 103 -4.23 -2.79 10.13
C ALA A 103 -4.63 -3.17 11.55
N GLN A 104 -4.51 -2.23 12.48
CA GLN A 104 -5.00 -2.37 13.85
C GLN A 104 -6.41 -1.81 13.95
N ILE A 105 -7.29 -2.53 14.65
CA ILE A 105 -8.68 -2.15 14.85
C ILE A 105 -8.92 -1.96 16.35
N SER A 106 -9.62 -0.89 16.71
CA SER A 106 -10.07 -0.63 18.07
C SER A 106 -11.47 -0.02 18.06
N TRP A 107 -12.15 -0.03 19.20
CA TRP A 107 -13.55 0.38 19.33
C TRP A 107 -13.74 1.50 20.35
N ILE A 108 -14.72 2.35 20.09
CA ILE A 108 -15.26 3.34 21.02
C ILE A 108 -16.80 3.16 21.09
N PRO A 109 -17.39 3.04 22.30
CA PRO A 109 -16.72 2.74 23.57
C PRO A 109 -15.85 1.48 23.52
N ALA A 110 -14.79 1.48 24.32
CA ALA A 110 -13.89 0.35 24.42
C ALA A 110 -14.64 -0.87 24.97
N SER A 111 -14.41 -2.03 24.37
CA SER A 111 -14.96 -3.31 24.81
C SER A 111 -13.86 -4.36 24.86
N ASN A 112 -13.84 -5.11 25.95
CA ASN A 112 -12.98 -6.27 26.15
C ASN A 112 -13.57 -7.56 25.54
N HIS A 113 -14.79 -7.50 25.01
CA HIS A 113 -15.49 -8.64 24.42
C HIS A 113 -15.42 -8.66 22.89
N SER A 114 -14.50 -7.90 22.29
CA SER A 114 -14.31 -7.95 20.84
C SER A 114 -13.58 -9.22 20.42
N ILE A 115 -14.07 -9.87 19.36
CA ILE A 115 -13.42 -11.01 18.72
C ILE A 115 -12.68 -10.50 17.49
N GLU A 116 -11.42 -10.86 17.31
CA GLU A 116 -10.62 -10.52 16.14
C GLU A 116 -10.40 -11.74 15.26
N GLU A 117 -10.55 -11.56 13.95
CA GLU A 117 -10.22 -12.55 12.93
C GLU A 117 -9.21 -11.96 11.95
N GLU A 118 -8.27 -12.79 11.52
CA GLU A 118 -7.23 -12.39 10.57
C GLU A 118 -7.09 -13.44 9.46
N VAL A 119 -7.08 -12.96 8.22
CA VAL A 119 -6.90 -13.80 7.02
C VAL A 119 -5.69 -13.30 6.25
N HIS A 120 -4.70 -14.18 6.08
CA HIS A 120 -3.52 -13.92 5.27
C HIS A 120 -3.75 -14.33 3.82
N HIS A 121 -3.48 -13.41 2.89
CA HIS A 121 -3.59 -13.66 1.45
C HIS A 121 -2.24 -14.08 0.86
N LEU A 122 -2.27 -14.84 -0.24
CA LEU A 122 -1.06 -15.29 -0.94
C LEU A 122 -0.19 -14.15 -1.49
N ASN A 123 -0.79 -12.99 -1.75
CA ASN A 123 -0.09 -11.78 -2.19
C ASN A 123 0.59 -11.00 -1.04
N GLY A 124 0.55 -11.52 0.19
CA GLY A 124 1.16 -10.90 1.37
C GLY A 124 0.34 -9.78 2.01
N THR A 125 -0.88 -9.53 1.52
CA THR A 125 -1.84 -8.65 2.21
C THR A 125 -2.58 -9.41 3.29
N VAL A 126 -3.20 -8.68 4.22
CA VAL A 126 -3.93 -9.21 5.37
C VAL A 126 -5.29 -8.54 5.46
N THR A 127 -6.34 -9.33 5.66
CA THR A 127 -7.65 -8.84 6.06
C THR A 127 -7.82 -9.06 7.55
N ARG A 128 -8.02 -7.99 8.33
CA ARG A 128 -8.39 -8.09 9.74
C ARG A 128 -9.85 -7.65 9.91
N ALA A 129 -10.61 -8.42 10.67
CA ALA A 129 -11.96 -8.09 11.10
C ALA A 129 -12.05 -8.12 12.62
N SER A 130 -12.81 -7.20 13.18
CA SER A 130 -13.15 -7.19 14.60
C SER A 130 -14.67 -7.18 14.75
N TYR A 131 -15.17 -7.99 15.67
CA TYR A 131 -16.58 -8.20 15.94
C TYR A 131 -16.87 -7.79 17.38
N ILE A 132 -17.92 -7.02 17.59
CA ILE A 132 -18.32 -6.57 18.92
C ILE A 132 -19.83 -6.76 19.10
N GLY A 133 -20.22 -7.37 20.22
CA GLY A 133 -21.63 -7.44 20.60
C GLY A 133 -22.13 -6.07 21.04
N TRP A 134 -23.26 -5.63 20.47
CA TRP A 134 -23.87 -4.32 20.73
C TRP A 134 -25.30 -4.40 21.24
N VAL A 135 -25.80 -5.61 21.48
CA VAL A 135 -27.14 -5.84 22.03
C VAL A 135 -27.27 -5.16 23.40
N ASN A 136 -28.33 -4.37 23.60
CA ASN A 136 -28.61 -3.63 24.83
C ASN A 136 -27.54 -2.61 25.26
N SER A 137 -26.72 -2.12 24.33
CA SER A 137 -25.77 -1.03 24.64
C SER A 137 -26.51 0.26 25.03
N THR A 138 -25.99 0.96 26.03
CA THR A 138 -26.44 2.32 26.38
C THR A 138 -26.01 3.38 25.36
N HIS A 139 -25.06 3.03 24.49
CA HIS A 139 -24.52 3.92 23.47
C HIS A 139 -25.20 3.61 22.12
N PRO A 140 -25.88 4.60 21.50
CA PRO A 140 -26.56 4.39 20.23
C PRO A 140 -25.55 4.21 19.08
N THR A 141 -24.36 4.78 19.21
CA THR A 141 -23.33 4.77 18.16
C THR A 141 -22.13 3.93 18.58
N VAL A 142 -21.66 3.10 17.65
CA VAL A 142 -20.37 2.43 17.74
C VAL A 142 -19.38 3.09 16.79
N THR A 143 -18.16 3.33 17.26
CA THR A 143 -17.07 3.86 16.45
C THR A 143 -15.93 2.86 16.38
N CYS A 144 -15.49 2.53 15.17
CA CYS A 144 -14.30 1.75 14.89
C CYS A 144 -13.14 2.67 14.50
N LEU A 145 -11.99 2.54 15.15
CA LEU A 145 -10.75 3.21 14.77
C LEU A 145 -9.81 2.21 14.12
N VAL A 146 -9.36 2.54 12.91
CA VAL A 146 -8.45 1.73 12.12
C VAL A 146 -7.14 2.47 11.92
N THR A 147 -6.04 1.89 12.41
CA THR A 147 -4.70 2.43 12.30
C THR A 147 -3.87 1.60 11.33
N HIS A 148 -3.32 2.24 10.30
CA HIS A 148 -2.46 1.63 9.29
C HIS A 148 -1.38 2.63 8.83
N PRO A 149 -0.16 2.21 8.44
CA PRO A 149 0.90 3.14 8.03
C PRO A 149 0.53 4.08 6.87
N ALA A 150 -0.33 3.64 5.96
CA ALA A 150 -0.84 4.48 4.86
C ALA A 150 -2.05 5.34 5.25
N MET A 151 -2.73 5.03 6.36
CA MET A 151 -4.04 5.61 6.67
C MET A 151 -4.44 5.42 8.13
N ASN A 152 -4.96 6.49 8.75
CA ASN A 152 -5.62 6.43 10.04
C ASN A 152 -7.04 6.98 9.87
N GLN A 153 -8.05 6.15 10.12
CA GLN A 153 -9.45 6.53 9.92
C GLN A 153 -10.36 5.99 11.02
N THR A 154 -11.48 6.70 11.19
CA THR A 154 -12.55 6.34 12.12
C THR A 154 -13.86 6.18 11.37
N LEU A 155 -14.53 5.06 11.57
CA LEU A 155 -15.87 4.79 11.04
C LEU A 155 -16.85 4.79 12.21
N SER A 156 -18.02 5.40 12.03
CA SER A 156 -19.07 5.38 13.05
C SER A 156 -20.37 4.87 12.45
N LEU A 157 -21.10 4.07 13.22
CA LEU A 157 -22.37 3.49 12.84
C LEU A 157 -23.37 3.69 13.98
N ASP A 158 -24.51 4.28 13.65
CA ASP A 158 -25.64 4.39 14.57
C ASP A 158 -26.47 3.11 14.51
N LEU A 159 -26.60 2.46 15.67
CA LEU A 159 -27.30 1.19 15.88
C LEU A 159 -28.66 1.39 16.56
N SER A 160 -29.07 2.65 16.79
CA SER A 160 -30.37 2.99 17.39
C SER A 160 -31.57 2.87 16.42
N TYR A 161 -31.32 2.66 15.12
CA TYR A 161 -32.36 2.72 14.09
C TYR A 161 -32.50 1.38 13.36
N ASP A 162 -33.55 0.64 13.69
CA ASP A 162 -34.16 -0.34 12.81
C ASP A 162 -34.94 0.47 11.76
N PRO A 163 -34.50 0.61 10.49
CA PRO A 163 -35.20 1.46 9.54
C PRO A 163 -36.58 0.86 9.29
N PRO A 164 -37.65 1.50 9.78
CA PRO A 164 -38.96 1.07 9.39
C PRO A 164 -39.13 1.57 7.93
N TRP A 165 -39.71 0.75 7.06
CA TRP A 165 -40.16 1.11 5.71
C TRP A 165 -39.16 0.91 4.54
N LEU A 166 -38.77 -0.34 4.28
CA LEU A 166 -38.47 -0.81 2.92
C LEU A 166 -39.77 -1.16 2.16
N HIS A 167 -40.79 -0.31 2.32
CA HIS A 167 -41.98 -0.27 1.47
C HIS A 167 -42.09 1.17 1.00
N TYR A 168 -42.17 1.36 -0.33
CA TYR A 168 -42.27 2.62 -1.07
C TYR A 168 -40.95 3.32 -1.45
N LEU A 169 -40.32 2.82 -2.53
CA LEU A 169 -40.05 3.68 -3.69
C LEU A 169 -39.77 2.83 -4.95
N LEU A 170 -40.86 2.38 -5.58
CA LEU A 170 -40.91 2.09 -7.01
C LEU A 170 -41.27 3.40 -7.73
N ILE A 171 -40.32 4.32 -7.97
CA ILE A 171 -40.44 5.35 -9.02
C ILE A 171 -39.05 5.70 -9.58
N GLY A 172 -38.77 5.25 -10.81
CA GLY A 172 -37.91 5.93 -11.80
C GLY A 172 -36.40 5.69 -11.79
N LEU A 173 -35.89 4.91 -12.76
CA LEU A 173 -34.52 5.09 -13.30
C LEU A 173 -34.55 6.26 -14.31
N PRO A 174 -33.45 7.03 -14.51
CA PRO A 174 -32.38 6.52 -15.36
C PRO A 174 -30.94 6.95 -14.99
N THR A 175 -30.01 6.06 -15.35
CA THR A 175 -28.61 6.31 -15.77
C THR A 175 -27.78 7.34 -14.99
N GLY A 176 -26.92 6.83 -14.12
CA GLY A 176 -25.68 7.50 -13.72
C GLY A 176 -24.64 6.44 -13.46
N VAL A 177 -23.82 6.10 -14.46
CA VAL A 177 -22.60 5.31 -14.22
C VAL A 177 -21.64 6.23 -13.47
N ALA A 178 -21.62 6.13 -12.14
CA ALA A 178 -20.53 6.67 -11.37
C ALA A 178 -19.32 5.73 -11.56
N VAL A 179 -18.51 6.03 -12.56
CA VAL A 179 -17.13 5.51 -12.59
C VAL A 179 -16.42 6.15 -11.42
N ILE A 180 -16.39 5.47 -10.28
CA ILE A 180 -15.42 5.75 -9.23
C ILE A 180 -14.08 5.26 -9.79
N SER A 181 -13.42 6.11 -10.58
CA SER A 181 -12.00 5.97 -10.81
C SER A 181 -11.36 6.25 -9.46
N GLY A 182 -11.19 5.18 -8.67
CA GLY A 182 -10.36 5.19 -7.49
C GLY A 182 -8.98 5.64 -7.94
N ALA A 183 -8.71 6.93 -7.77
CA ALA A 183 -7.37 7.49 -7.88
C ALA A 183 -6.61 6.95 -6.67
N GLY A 184 -6.25 5.67 -6.75
CA GLY A 184 -5.25 5.08 -5.89
C GLY A 184 -4.03 5.97 -6.01
N VAL A 185 -3.60 6.51 -4.88
CA VAL A 185 -2.39 7.32 -4.77
C VAL A 185 -1.26 6.50 -5.37
N MET A 186 -0.89 6.81 -6.61
CA MET A 186 0.12 6.08 -7.35
C MET A 186 1.48 6.52 -6.81
N LEU A 187 1.94 5.80 -5.78
CA LEU A 187 3.23 6.02 -5.13
C LEU A 187 4.35 5.83 -6.16
N CYS A 188 5.09 6.90 -6.42
CA CYS A 188 6.30 6.87 -7.24
C CYS A 188 7.51 6.80 -6.31
N LEU A 189 8.28 5.70 -6.39
CA LEU A 189 9.49 5.53 -5.57
C LEU A 189 10.73 5.87 -6.38
N ILE A 190 11.59 6.70 -5.79
CA ILE A 190 12.85 7.16 -6.39
C ILE A 190 13.99 6.75 -5.47
N PHE A 191 14.77 5.75 -5.87
CA PHE A 191 16.00 5.39 -5.18
C PHE A 191 17.15 6.22 -5.75
N ARG A 192 17.92 6.90 -4.90
CA ARG A 192 19.09 7.69 -5.32
C ARG A 192 20.36 7.02 -4.83
N CYS A 193 21.33 6.81 -5.72
CA CYS A 193 22.71 6.52 -5.34
C CYS A 193 23.58 7.74 -5.55
N ARG A 194 24.46 8.03 -4.60
CA ARG A 194 25.48 9.06 -4.76
C ARG A 194 26.80 8.55 -4.17
N GLY A 195 27.83 8.42 -5.01
CA GLY A 195 29.20 8.37 -4.53
C GLY A 195 29.60 9.79 -4.10
N LYS A 196 30.05 9.98 -2.87
CA LYS A 196 30.73 11.22 -2.50
C LYS A 196 32.16 11.11 -3.00
N SER A 197 32.55 11.98 -3.92
CA SER A 197 33.96 12.33 -4.06
C SER A 197 34.35 13.03 -2.76
N PHE A 198 35.33 12.49 -2.05
CA PHE A 198 36.06 13.29 -1.07
C PHE A 198 36.94 14.21 -1.91
N ASP A 199 36.53 15.48 -2.02
CA ASP A 199 37.42 16.50 -2.54
C ASP A 199 38.70 16.50 -1.70
N LYS A 200 39.80 16.55 -2.46
CA LYS A 200 41.22 16.46 -2.16
C LYS A 200 41.71 17.05 -0.84
#